data_AF-T0M3T9-F1
#
_entry.id   AF-T0M3T9-F1
#
_cell.length_a   1.000
_cell.length_b   1.000
_cell.length_c   1.000
_cell.angle_alpha   90.00
_cell.angle_beta   90.00
_cell.angle_gamma   90.00
#
_symmetry.space_group_name_H-M   'P 1'
#
loop_
_entity.id
_entity.type
_entity.pdbx_description
1 polymer ?
#
loop_
_entity_poly.entity_id
_entity_poly.type
_entity_poly.pdbx_seq_one_letter_code
_entity_poly.pdbx_strand_id
1 'polypeptide(L)'
;MIIYPAPPPISVKMSSGKVKASQLWNKNKDELTKQLGELKTELGQLRIQKIASSGSKLNKIHDIRKSIARVLTVINAKQRAQLRLFYKNKKYAPLDLRAKQTRAIRRRLSAADAALVTEKAKKRTVHFPQRKFAVKAA
;
A
#
# COMPACT_ATOMS: atom_id res chain seq x y z
N MET A 1 26.54 -11.98 -32.56
CA MET A 1 25.59 -11.52 -31.51
C MET A 1 26.41 -10.88 -30.40
N ILE A 2 26.43 -9.55 -30.30
CA ILE A 2 27.21 -8.85 -29.27
C ILE A 2 26.36 -8.81 -28.00
N ILE A 3 26.77 -9.57 -26.99
CA ILE A 3 26.11 -9.62 -25.68
C ILE A 3 26.59 -8.38 -24.91
N TYR A 4 25.75 -7.35 -24.80
CA TYR A 4 26.03 -6.23 -23.91
C TYR A 4 25.73 -6.66 -22.47
N PRO A 5 26.73 -6.68 -21.56
CA PRO A 5 26.49 -7.00 -20.17
C PRO A 5 25.60 -5.93 -19.53
N ALA A 6 24.67 -6.37 -18.67
CA ALA A 6 23.76 -5.49 -17.95
C ALA A 6 24.55 -4.44 -17.15
N PRO A 7 24.16 -3.15 -17.21
CA PRO A 7 24.86 -2.09 -16.51
C PRO A 7 24.83 -2.36 -14.99
N PRO A 8 25.94 -2.13 -14.28
CA PRO A 8 25.99 -2.35 -12.84
C PRO A 8 24.96 -1.48 -12.13
N PRO A 9 24.34 -1.97 -11.03
CA PRO A 9 23.39 -1.19 -10.27
C PRO A 9 24.06 0.09 -9.77
N ILE A 10 23.46 1.24 -10.10
CA ILE A 10 23.90 2.55 -9.64
C ILE A 10 23.90 2.52 -8.11
N SER A 11 25.08 2.42 -7.50
CA SER A 11 25.26 2.51 -6.06
C SER A 11 24.99 3.95 -5.61
N VAL A 12 23.72 4.24 -5.32
CA VAL A 12 23.31 5.52 -4.76
C VAL A 12 23.91 5.63 -3.36
N LYS A 13 25.03 6.36 -3.22
CA LYS A 13 25.63 6.73 -1.93
C LYS A 13 24.53 7.27 -1.02
N MET A 14 24.19 6.51 0.03
CA MET A 14 23.22 6.91 1.04
C MET A 14 23.80 8.07 1.84
N SER A 15 23.22 9.26 1.72
CA SER A 15 23.51 10.38 2.60
C SER A 15 23.22 9.99 4.06
N SER A 16 24.18 10.25 4.95
CA SER A 16 24.20 9.81 6.36
C SER A 16 23.04 10.34 7.23
N GLY A 17 22.29 11.33 6.75
CA GLY A 17 21.14 11.92 7.46
C GLY A 17 19.75 11.35 7.11
N LYS A 18 19.66 10.29 6.30
CA LYS A 18 18.36 9.74 5.87
C LYS A 18 17.75 8.82 6.93
N VAL A 19 16.62 9.25 7.50
CA VAL A 19 15.76 8.39 8.33
C VAL A 19 15.26 7.20 7.49
N LYS A 20 15.61 5.97 7.91
CA LYS A 20 15.15 4.74 7.24
C LYS A 20 13.76 4.36 7.73
N ALA A 21 12.89 3.98 6.79
CA ALA A 21 11.51 3.63 7.11
C ALA A 21 11.40 2.40 8.03
N SER A 22 12.30 1.42 7.90
CA SER A 22 12.34 0.23 8.76
C SER A 22 12.50 0.58 10.24
N GLN A 23 13.33 1.57 10.56
CA GLN A 23 13.57 2.02 11.94
C GLN A 23 12.34 2.71 12.55
N LEU A 24 11.48 3.30 11.73
CA LEU A 24 10.28 4.02 12.20
C LEU A 24 9.14 3.08 12.62
N TRP A 25 9.10 1.86 12.07
CA TRP A 25 8.05 0.90 12.39
C TRP A 25 8.11 0.41 13.83
N ASN A 26 9.31 0.33 14.41
CA ASN A 26 9.52 -0.15 15.78
C ASN A 26 9.26 0.93 16.85
N LYS A 27 9.13 2.20 16.46
CA LYS A 27 8.91 3.33 17.38
C LYS A 27 7.44 3.52 17.74
N ASN A 28 7.19 4.11 18.91
CA ASN A 28 5.84 4.44 19.36
C ASN A 28 5.31 5.71 18.67
N LYS A 29 3.98 5.92 18.68
CA LYS A 29 3.33 7.10 18.10
C LYS A 29 3.89 8.40 18.66
N ASP A 30 4.10 8.48 19.97
CA ASP A 30 4.56 9.70 20.64
C ASP A 30 6.02 10.04 20.30
N GLU A 31 6.85 9.02 20.06
CA GLU A 31 8.23 9.22 19.59
C GLU A 31 8.24 9.71 18.14
N LEU A 32 7.35 9.17 17.29
CA LEU A 32 7.22 9.60 15.90
C LEU A 32 6.70 11.04 15.78
N THR A 33 5.80 11.48 16.68
CA THR A 33 5.32 12.87 16.69
C THR A 33 6.38 13.85 17.18
N LYS A 34 7.18 13.47 18.19
CA LYS A 34 8.36 14.25 18.61
C LYS A 34 9.37 14.39 17.47
N GLN A 35 9.76 13.29 16.86
CA GLN A 35 10.69 13.28 15.72
C GLN A 35 10.15 14.09 14.53
N LEU A 36 8.83 14.09 14.29
CA LEU A 36 8.19 14.93 13.27
C LEU A 36 8.29 16.42 13.59
N GLY A 37 8.17 16.80 14.87
CA GLY A 37 8.32 18.18 15.33
C GLY A 37 9.74 18.71 15.06
N GLU A 38 10.75 17.95 15.46
CA GLU A 38 12.17 18.26 15.24
C GLU A 38 12.52 18.41 13.75
N LEU A 39 12.06 17.47 12.91
CA LEU A 39 12.31 17.56 11.47
C LEU A 39 11.64 18.78 10.81
N LYS A 40 10.49 19.23 11.33
CA LYS A 40 9.80 20.43 10.83
C LYS A 40 10.53 21.71 11.23
N THR A 41 11.05 21.79 12.46
CA THR A 41 11.81 22.96 12.92
C THR A 41 13.13 23.07 12.16
N GLU A 42 13.85 21.96 11.96
CA GLU A 42 15.07 21.90 11.15
C GLU A 42 14.80 22.32 9.69
N LEU A 43 13.70 21.85 9.09
CA LEU A 43 13.30 22.28 7.75
C LEU A 43 13.01 23.78 7.68
N GLY A 44 12.37 24.35 8.71
CA GLY A 44 12.11 25.78 8.81
C GLY A 44 13.41 26.60 8.82
N GLN A 45 14.38 26.20 9.65
CA GLN A 45 15.70 26.82 9.73
C GLN A 45 16.45 26.75 8.39
N LEU A 46 16.44 25.60 7.72
CA LEU A 46 17.10 25.45 6.41
C LEU A 46 16.44 26.27 5.30
N ARG A 47 15.13 26.54 5.39
CA ARG A 47 14.44 27.42 4.43
C ARG A 47 14.84 28.89 4.62
N ILE A 48 14.99 29.35 5.86
CA ILE A 48 15.49 30.71 6.15
C ILE A 48 16.94 30.83 5.67
N GLN A 49 17.78 29.84 5.98
CA GLN A 49 19.17 29.82 5.54
C GLN A 49 19.30 29.83 4.01
N LYS A 50 18.42 29.11 3.29
CA LYS A 50 18.39 29.12 1.82
C LYS A 50 18.20 30.53 1.25
N ILE A 51 17.44 31.39 1.93
CA ILE A 51 17.18 32.77 1.51
C ILE A 51 18.37 33.67 1.88
N ALA A 52 18.91 33.52 3.09
CA ALA A 52 19.99 34.37 3.60
C ALA A 52 21.38 34.04 3.03
N SER A 53 21.65 32.77 2.66
CA SER A 53 22.98 32.32 2.23
C SER A 53 22.90 31.12 1.28
N SER A 54 23.54 31.24 0.11
CA SER A 54 23.67 30.16 -0.89
C SER A 54 24.78 29.16 -0.50
N GLY A 55 24.74 28.62 0.72
CA GLY A 55 25.73 27.66 1.22
C GLY A 55 25.45 26.20 0.84
N SER A 56 26.49 25.35 0.86
CA SER A 56 26.52 23.91 0.51
C SER A 56 25.53 22.98 1.24
N LYS A 57 24.70 23.50 2.16
CA LYS A 57 23.71 22.75 2.96
C LYS A 57 22.35 22.56 2.26
N LEU A 58 22.15 23.07 1.04
CA LEU A 58 20.89 22.96 0.29
C LEU A 58 20.45 21.51 0.01
N ASN A 59 21.40 20.59 -0.17
CA ASN A 59 21.11 19.18 -0.46
C ASN A 59 20.35 18.48 0.70
N LYS A 60 20.43 19.01 1.93
CA LYS A 60 19.71 18.47 3.09
C LYS A 60 18.20 18.75 3.07
N ILE A 61 17.76 19.82 2.40
CA ILE A 61 16.32 20.18 2.33
C ILE A 61 15.51 19.05 1.68
N HIS A 62 16.04 18.48 0.59
CA HIS A 62 15.40 17.35 -0.10
C HIS A 62 15.28 16.12 0.80
N ASP A 63 16.35 15.79 1.50
CA ASP A 63 16.42 14.62 2.36
C ASP A 63 15.48 14.75 3.58
N ILE A 64 15.41 15.93 4.20
CA ILE A 64 14.50 16.20 5.33
C ILE A 64 13.03 16.16 4.89
N ARG A 65 12.69 16.71 3.72
CA ARG A 65 11.32 16.57 3.15
C ARG A 65 10.93 15.11 2.99
N LYS A 66 11.84 14.28 2.48
CA LYS A 66 11.61 12.83 2.35
C LYS A 66 11.51 12.14 3.72
N SER A 67 12.31 12.53 4.70
CA SER A 67 12.23 12.00 6.07
C SER A 67 10.88 12.33 6.74
N ILE A 68 10.39 13.58 6.62
CA ILE A 68 9.06 14.00 7.10
C ILE A 68 7.97 13.14 6.45
N ALA A 69 8.02 12.97 5.13
CA ALA A 69 7.03 12.17 4.40
C ALA A 69 7.01 10.70 4.87
N ARG A 70 8.18 10.10 5.13
CA ARG A 70 8.28 8.73 5.66
C ARG A 70 7.63 8.61 7.04
N VAL A 71 7.92 9.54 7.95
CA VAL A 71 7.33 9.55 9.32
C VAL A 71 5.80 9.66 9.25
N LEU A 72 5.27 10.59 8.47
CA LEU A 72 3.82 10.74 8.27
C LEU A 72 3.18 9.50 7.66
N THR A 73 3.86 8.86 6.70
CA THR A 73 3.37 7.63 6.07
C THR A 73 3.24 6.49 7.08
N VAL A 74 4.24 6.30 7.95
CA VAL A 74 4.21 5.25 8.99
C VAL A 74 3.11 5.53 10.02
N ILE A 75 2.94 6.79 10.47
CA ILE A 75 1.86 7.19 11.38
C ILE A 75 0.50 6.86 10.76
N ASN A 76 0.26 7.28 9.51
CA ASN A 76 -1.01 7.05 8.82
C ASN A 76 -1.26 5.56 8.57
N ALA A 77 -0.23 4.79 8.23
CA ALA A 77 -0.33 3.34 8.03
C ALA A 77 -0.72 2.63 9.33
N LYS A 78 -0.08 2.94 10.45
CA LYS A 78 -0.41 2.37 11.77
C LYS A 78 -1.84 2.72 12.20
N GLN A 79 -2.24 3.98 12.04
CA GLN A 79 -3.62 4.42 12.35
C GLN A 79 -4.66 3.67 11.51
N ARG A 80 -4.44 3.56 10.18
CA ARG A 80 -5.35 2.83 9.29
C ARG A 80 -5.40 1.34 9.62
N ALA A 81 -4.27 0.72 9.98
CA ALA A 81 -4.23 -0.67 10.40
C ALA A 81 -5.06 -0.90 11.69
N GLN A 82 -4.92 -0.02 12.68
CA GLN A 82 -5.71 -0.10 13.91
C GLN A 82 -7.21 0.09 13.66
N LEU A 83 -7.59 1.05 12.79
CA LEU A 83 -8.98 1.24 12.39
C LEU A 83 -9.56 0.02 11.65
N ARG A 84 -8.76 -0.66 10.82
CA ARG A 84 -9.19 -1.90 10.16
C ARG A 84 -9.47 -3.01 11.16
N LEU A 85 -8.68 -3.12 12.23
CA LEU A 85 -8.93 -4.08 13.31
C LEU A 85 -10.24 -3.76 14.04
N PHE A 86 -10.48 -2.48 14.35
CA PHE A 86 -11.70 -2.03 15.02
C PHE A 86 -12.98 -2.23 14.20
N TYR A 87 -12.92 -2.01 12.87
CA TYR A 87 -14.06 -2.22 11.96
C TYR A 87 -14.14 -3.64 11.40
N LYS A 88 -13.24 -4.55 11.81
CA LYS A 88 -13.28 -5.95 11.41
C LYS A 88 -14.63 -6.54 11.85
N ASN A 89 -15.29 -7.27 10.94
CA ASN A 89 -16.58 -7.93 11.15
C ASN A 89 -17.80 -7.01 11.39
N LYS A 90 -17.63 -5.68 11.40
CA LYS A 90 -18.78 -4.78 11.44
C LYS A 90 -19.46 -4.76 10.07
N LYS A 91 -20.80 -4.78 10.06
CA LYS A 91 -21.61 -4.72 8.84
C LYS A 91 -21.26 -3.50 7.96
N TYR A 92 -21.00 -2.35 8.59
CA TYR A 92 -20.66 -1.12 7.91
C TYR A 92 -19.26 -0.65 8.26
N ALA A 93 -18.43 -0.51 7.23
CA ALA A 93 -17.14 0.15 7.31
C ALA A 93 -17.18 1.49 6.55
N PRO A 94 -16.42 2.50 7.03
CA PRO A 94 -16.17 3.75 6.30
C PRO A 94 -15.67 3.51 4.87
N LEU A 95 -15.99 4.42 3.95
CA LEU A 95 -15.65 4.31 2.53
C LEU A 95 -14.15 4.10 2.28
N ASP A 96 -13.30 4.73 3.09
CA ASP A 96 -11.84 4.65 2.96
C ASP A 96 -11.23 3.29 3.30
N LEU A 97 -11.94 2.47 4.08
CA LEU A 97 -11.50 1.15 4.52
C LEU A 97 -12.00 0.03 3.62
N ARG A 98 -12.97 0.32 2.75
CA ARG A 98 -13.53 -0.65 1.79
C ARG A 98 -12.47 -1.06 0.78
N ALA A 99 -12.60 -2.27 0.23
CA ALA A 99 -11.73 -2.73 -0.84
C ALA A 99 -11.85 -1.80 -2.06
N LYS A 100 -10.71 -1.43 -2.64
CA LYS A 100 -10.67 -0.60 -3.86
C LYS A 100 -10.99 -1.49 -5.06
N GLN A 101 -12.25 -1.49 -5.46
CA GLN A 101 -12.76 -2.19 -6.64
C GLN A 101 -13.45 -1.21 -7.58
N THR A 102 -13.58 -1.58 -8.85
CA THR A 102 -14.36 -0.80 -9.82
C THR A 102 -15.84 -0.78 -9.42
N ARG A 103 -16.59 0.23 -9.87
CA ARG A 103 -18.02 0.35 -9.59
C ARG A 103 -18.81 -0.87 -10.10
N ALA A 104 -18.46 -1.37 -11.28
CA ALA A 104 -19.06 -2.57 -11.86
C ALA A 104 -18.87 -3.81 -10.96
N ILE A 105 -17.64 -4.04 -10.48
CA ILE A 105 -17.34 -5.18 -9.57
C ILE A 105 -18.07 -5.06 -8.24
N ARG A 106 -18.31 -3.85 -7.72
CA ARG A 106 -19.08 -3.67 -6.47
C ARG A 106 -20.58 -3.86 -6.64
N ARG A 107 -21.10 -3.76 -7.87
CA ARG A 107 -22.54 -3.83 -8.17
C ARG A 107 -22.98 -5.17 -8.73
N ARG A 108 -22.07 -5.98 -9.27
CA ARG A 108 -22.37 -7.36 -9.70
C ARG A 108 -22.83 -8.21 -8.52
N LEU A 109 -23.57 -9.27 -8.83
CA LEU A 109 -23.97 -10.30 -7.86
C LEU A 109 -22.76 -10.91 -7.14
N SER A 110 -22.93 -11.32 -5.89
CA SER A 110 -21.91 -12.09 -5.20
C SER A 110 -21.72 -13.44 -5.87
N ALA A 111 -20.56 -14.06 -5.71
CA ALA A 111 -20.31 -15.39 -6.29
C ALA A 111 -21.28 -16.45 -5.75
N ALA A 112 -21.72 -16.31 -4.49
CA ALA A 112 -22.72 -17.18 -3.89
C ALA A 112 -24.10 -16.98 -4.54
N ASP A 113 -24.53 -15.72 -4.71
CA ASP A 113 -25.82 -15.39 -5.36
C ASP A 113 -25.85 -15.82 -6.83
N ALA A 114 -24.72 -15.69 -7.53
CA ALA A 114 -24.61 -16.14 -8.91
C ALA A 114 -24.59 -17.68 -9.04
N ALA A 115 -24.08 -18.39 -8.03
CA ALA A 115 -24.03 -19.85 -7.99
C ALA A 115 -25.29 -20.49 -7.38
N LEU A 116 -26.22 -19.70 -6.85
CA LEU A 116 -27.47 -20.18 -6.29
C LEU A 116 -28.32 -20.81 -7.40
N VAL A 117 -28.51 -22.12 -7.28
CA VAL A 117 -29.33 -22.93 -8.19
C VAL A 117 -30.61 -23.34 -7.46
N THR A 118 -31.76 -23.27 -8.14
CA THR A 118 -33.03 -23.73 -7.56
C THR A 118 -32.97 -25.22 -7.21
N GLU A 119 -33.70 -25.65 -6.20
CA GLU A 119 -33.70 -27.07 -5.79
C GLU A 119 -34.09 -28.01 -6.94
N LYS A 120 -35.04 -27.57 -7.79
CA LYS A 120 -35.46 -28.30 -9.00
C LYS A 120 -34.29 -28.49 -9.97
N ALA A 121 -33.54 -27.42 -10.26
CA ALA A 121 -32.39 -27.50 -11.15
C ALA A 121 -31.25 -28.32 -10.54
N LYS A 122 -31.01 -28.22 -9.22
CA LYS A 122 -30.03 -29.04 -8.50
C LYS A 122 -30.37 -30.53 -8.58
N LYS A 123 -31.64 -30.91 -8.35
CA LYS A 123 -32.08 -32.31 -8.51
C LYS A 123 -31.84 -32.79 -9.94
N ARG A 124 -32.20 -31.98 -10.95
CA ARG A 124 -31.98 -32.33 -12.36
C ARG A 124 -30.50 -32.57 -12.68
N THR A 125 -29.59 -31.70 -12.23
CA THR A 125 -28.16 -31.85 -12.50
C THR A 125 -27.53 -33.04 -11.77
N VAL A 126 -28.00 -33.35 -10.56
CA VAL A 126 -27.57 -34.53 -9.79
C VAL A 126 -28.02 -35.82 -10.48
N HIS A 127 -29.27 -35.90 -10.94
CA HIS A 127 -29.80 -37.11 -11.57
C HIS A 127 -29.30 -37.31 -13.01
N PHE A 128 -29.15 -36.23 -13.78
CA PHE A 128 -28.72 -36.26 -15.18
C PHE A 128 -27.50 -35.36 -15.42
N PRO A 129 -26.31 -35.74 -14.93
CA PRO A 129 -25.09 -34.99 -15.20
C PRO A 129 -24.69 -35.16 -16.67
N GLN A 130 -24.12 -34.11 -17.25
CA GLN A 130 -23.52 -34.18 -18.59
C GLN A 130 -22.32 -35.13 -18.55
N ARG A 131 -22.44 -36.28 -19.22
CA ARG A 131 -21.37 -37.28 -19.28
C ARG A 131 -20.43 -36.95 -20.44
N LYS A 132 -19.13 -37.12 -20.23
CA LYS A 132 -18.13 -37.08 -21.31
C LYS A 132 -18.09 -38.47 -21.95
N PHE A 133 -18.18 -38.52 -23.28
CA PHE A 133 -18.03 -39.74 -24.06
C PHE A 133 -17.22 -39.46 -25.32
N ALA A 134 -16.61 -40.50 -25.88
CA ALA A 134 -15.94 -40.47 -27.17
C ALA A 134 -16.53 -41.58 -28.05
N VAL A 135 -16.64 -41.30 -29.35
CA VAL A 135 -17.09 -42.29 -30.34
C VAL A 135 -15.86 -42.81 -31.06
N LYS A 136 -15.73 -44.14 -31.15
CA LYS A 136 -14.65 -44.78 -31.90
C LYS A 136 -14.88 -44.52 -33.39
N ALA A 137 -13.85 -44.06 -34.10
CA ALA A 137 -13.90 -43.97 -35.56
C ALA A 137 -14.06 -45.37 -36.17
N ALA A 138 -14.99 -45.49 -37.12
CA ALA A 138 -15.22 -46.72 -37.88
C ALA A 138 -14.07 -46.98 -38.86
#